data_AF-A0A382D935-F1
#
_entry.id   AF-A0A382D935-F1
#
_cell.length_a   1.000
_cell.length_b   1.000
_cell.length_c   1.000
_cell.angle_alpha   90.00
_cell.angle_beta   90.00
_cell.angle_gamma   90.00
#
_symmetry.space_group_name_H-M   'P 1'
#
loop_
_entity.id
_entity.type
_entity.pdbx_description
1 polymer ?
#
loop_
_entity_poly.entity_id
_entity_poly.type
_entity_poly.pdbx_seq_one_letter_code
_entity_poly.pdbx_strand_id
1 'polypeptide(L)'
;NIIKHDKNMGKGASVISGLAHVKYNYVITQDADLEYYPEDYYRLVEAMNLSKVEVVYGSRWLEKPLEWSMHYLVNQMISLFANVFNGIFITDMPTCYKLMPTTLLESLNLQSNGFGIDAEITAKLARNNISIKEIPIKYSKRGKQSGKKLRLRDGLVAAWTCFRYSFIEK
;
A
#
# COMPACT_ATOMS: atom_id res chain seq x y z
N ASN A 1 15.93 -14.44 -7.67
CA ASN A 1 16.37 -14.50 -6.25
C ASN A 1 15.17 -14.73 -5.36
N ILE A 2 15.28 -15.63 -4.39
CA ILE A 2 14.25 -15.84 -3.35
C ILE A 2 14.90 -15.52 -2.01
N ILE A 3 14.27 -14.65 -1.22
CA ILE A 3 14.73 -14.27 0.12
C ILE A 3 13.85 -14.99 1.13
N LYS A 4 14.47 -15.65 2.11
CA LYS A 4 13.76 -16.37 3.18
C LYS A 4 14.13 -15.75 4.52
N HIS A 5 13.15 -15.68 5.41
CA HIS A 5 13.35 -15.38 6.82
C HIS A 5 13.19 -16.67 7.62
N ASP A 6 14.01 -16.88 8.65
CA ASP A 6 13.96 -18.09 9.49
C ASP A 6 12.64 -18.20 10.28
N LYS A 7 11.95 -17.08 10.47
CA LYS A 7 10.64 -16.97 11.11
C LYS A 7 9.78 -15.92 10.41
N ASN A 8 8.47 -15.96 10.63
CA ASN A 8 7.56 -14.94 10.10
C ASN A 8 7.85 -13.57 10.74
N MET A 9 8.35 -12.61 9.94
CA MET A 9 8.64 -11.25 10.38
C MET A 9 7.54 -10.23 10.01
N GLY A 10 6.52 -10.63 9.26
CA GLY A 10 5.43 -9.77 8.79
C GLY A 10 5.65 -9.16 7.40
N LYS A 11 4.59 -8.54 6.86
CA LYS A 11 4.55 -7.99 5.49
C LYS A 11 5.65 -6.95 5.26
N GLY A 12 5.76 -5.96 6.15
CA GLY A 12 6.71 -4.88 5.98
C GLY A 12 8.17 -5.32 6.05
N ALA A 13 8.50 -6.29 6.90
CA ALA A 13 9.84 -6.88 6.92
C ALA A 13 10.20 -7.56 5.58
N SER A 14 9.22 -8.23 4.94
CA SER A 14 9.39 -8.82 3.60
C SER A 14 9.60 -7.74 2.53
N VAL A 15 8.85 -6.64 2.57
CA VAL A 15 9.03 -5.50 1.65
C VAL A 15 10.41 -4.88 1.81
N ILE A 16 10.83 -4.59 3.05
CA ILE A 16 12.15 -4.01 3.36
C ILE A 16 13.27 -4.93 2.90
N SER A 17 13.18 -6.24 3.19
CA SER A 17 14.19 -7.21 2.76
C SER A 17 14.26 -7.33 1.24
N GLY A 18 13.11 -7.30 0.57
CA GLY A 18 13.01 -7.32 -0.89
C GLY A 18 13.65 -6.07 -1.51
N LEU A 19 13.38 -4.90 -0.95
CA LEU A 19 13.91 -3.62 -1.41
C LEU A 19 15.44 -3.61 -1.48
N ALA A 20 16.12 -4.14 -0.45
CA ALA A 20 17.58 -4.24 -0.41
C ALA A 20 18.21 -5.07 -1.55
N HIS A 21 17.39 -5.82 -2.32
CA HIS A 21 17.84 -6.66 -3.43
C HIS A 21 17.31 -6.18 -4.80
N VAL A 22 16.57 -5.07 -4.85
CA VAL A 22 16.10 -4.48 -6.10
C VAL A 22 17.28 -3.90 -6.87
N LYS A 23 17.39 -4.24 -8.16
CA LYS A 23 18.46 -3.76 -9.06
C LYS A 23 17.97 -2.77 -10.13
N TYR A 24 16.71 -2.40 -10.05
CA TYR A 24 16.02 -1.61 -11.06
C TYR A 24 15.61 -0.26 -10.50
N ASN A 25 15.38 0.72 -11.39
CA ASN A 25 15.09 2.10 -11.00
C ASN A 25 13.70 2.28 -10.38
N TYR A 26 12.79 1.34 -10.62
CA TYR A 26 11.41 1.37 -10.14
C TYR A 26 11.06 0.06 -9.45
N VAL A 27 10.20 0.17 -8.45
CA VAL A 27 9.69 -0.96 -7.67
C VAL A 27 8.17 -0.89 -7.62
N ILE A 28 7.54 -2.06 -7.70
CA ILE A 28 6.12 -2.25 -7.45
C ILE A 28 5.94 -3.32 -6.38
N THR A 29 5.09 -3.04 -5.39
CA THR A 29 4.68 -4.03 -4.40
C THR A 29 3.41 -4.75 -4.86
N GLN A 30 3.34 -6.08 -4.66
CA GLN A 30 2.13 -6.89 -4.91
C GLN A 30 2.00 -7.99 -3.86
N ASP A 31 0.78 -8.24 -3.41
CA ASP A 31 0.46 -9.41 -2.59
C ASP A 31 0.41 -10.68 -3.47
N ALA A 32 1.02 -11.78 -3.00
CA ALA A 32 1.10 -13.05 -3.74
C ALA A 32 -0.21 -13.88 -3.69
N ASP A 33 -1.35 -13.21 -3.56
CA ASP A 33 -2.59 -13.79 -3.09
C ASP A 33 -3.65 -13.95 -4.21
N LEU A 34 -3.22 -13.69 -5.45
CA LEU A 34 -3.98 -13.81 -6.71
C LEU A 34 -5.27 -12.97 -6.76
N GLU A 35 -5.47 -12.05 -5.82
CA GLU A 35 -6.65 -11.16 -5.83
C GLU A 35 -6.46 -9.97 -6.79
N TYR A 36 -5.23 -9.73 -7.23
CA TYR A 36 -4.83 -8.65 -8.11
C TYR A 36 -4.38 -9.17 -9.48
N TYR A 37 -4.65 -8.38 -10.51
CA TYR A 37 -4.35 -8.71 -11.91
C TYR A 37 -3.02 -8.06 -12.32
N PRO A 38 -1.98 -8.83 -12.66
CA PRO A 38 -0.69 -8.27 -13.06
C PRO A 38 -0.75 -7.41 -14.34
N GLU A 39 -1.78 -7.58 -15.16
CA GLU A 39 -2.01 -6.75 -16.35
C GLU A 39 -2.20 -5.26 -16.01
N ASP A 40 -2.65 -4.95 -14.79
CA ASP A 40 -2.79 -3.56 -14.34
C ASP A 40 -1.44 -2.86 -14.12
N TYR A 41 -0.32 -3.58 -14.11
CA TYR A 41 1.02 -3.00 -14.09
C TYR A 41 1.27 -2.06 -15.26
N TYR A 42 0.80 -2.42 -16.46
CA TYR A 42 0.96 -1.58 -17.64
C TYR A 42 0.28 -0.22 -17.46
N ARG A 43 -0.91 -0.20 -16.85
CA ARG A 43 -1.65 1.05 -16.57
C ARG A 43 -0.93 1.93 -15.56
N LEU A 44 -0.35 1.32 -14.52
CA LEU A 44 0.41 2.04 -13.50
C LEU A 44 1.67 2.69 -14.10
N VAL A 45 2.42 1.93 -14.91
CA VAL A 45 3.64 2.41 -15.59
C VAL A 45 3.30 3.48 -16.62
N GLU A 46 2.24 3.29 -17.42
CA GLU A 46 1.77 4.29 -18.38
C GLU A 46 1.40 5.61 -17.68
N ALA A 47 0.65 5.54 -16.57
CA ALA A 47 0.28 6.73 -15.81
C ALA A 47 1.50 7.49 -15.25
N MET A 48 2.50 6.76 -14.76
CA MET A 48 3.77 7.34 -14.28
C MET A 48 4.49 8.10 -15.40
N ASN A 49 4.59 7.48 -16.58
CA ASN A 49 5.25 8.08 -17.75
C ASN A 49 4.52 9.31 -18.28
N LEU A 50 3.19 9.23 -18.43
CA LEU A 50 2.38 10.30 -19.03
C LEU A 50 2.19 11.50 -18.09
N SER A 51 1.97 11.24 -16.81
CA SER A 51 1.59 12.29 -15.85
C SER A 51 2.82 12.97 -15.22
N LYS A 52 4.04 12.51 -15.52
CA LYS A 52 5.29 12.94 -14.88
C LYS A 52 5.19 12.93 -13.34
N VAL A 53 4.46 11.96 -12.80
CA VAL A 53 4.28 11.77 -11.36
C VAL A 53 5.31 10.80 -10.84
N GLU A 54 5.77 11.01 -9.61
CA GLU A 54 6.80 10.16 -9.00
C GLU A 54 6.22 8.89 -8.38
N VAL A 55 4.96 8.91 -7.93
CA VAL A 55 4.33 7.78 -7.25
C VAL A 55 2.94 7.51 -7.83
N VAL A 56 2.68 6.25 -8.11
CA VAL A 56 1.38 5.77 -8.60
C VAL A 56 0.86 4.64 -7.72
N TYR A 57 -0.35 4.80 -7.20
CA TYR A 57 -1.08 3.77 -6.46
C TYR A 57 -2.17 3.18 -7.33
N GLY A 58 -2.38 1.86 -7.23
CA GLY A 58 -3.55 1.21 -7.80
C GLY A 58 -4.71 1.28 -6.83
N SER A 59 -5.83 1.91 -7.19
CA SER A 59 -7.02 1.99 -6.32
C SER A 59 -8.09 0.98 -6.74
N ARG A 60 -8.54 0.17 -5.78
CA ARG A 60 -9.66 -0.77 -5.95
C ARG A 60 -11.02 -0.05 -6.02
N TRP A 61 -11.08 1.23 -5.65
CA TRP A 61 -12.33 1.94 -5.39
C TRP A 61 -12.59 3.12 -6.31
N LEU A 62 -11.60 3.58 -7.10
CA LEU A 62 -11.72 4.79 -7.93
C LEU A 62 -12.84 4.73 -8.99
N GLU A 63 -13.05 3.57 -9.62
CA GLU A 63 -14.04 3.38 -10.70
C GLU A 63 -15.02 2.24 -10.43
N LYS A 64 -15.02 1.69 -9.21
CA LYS A 64 -15.85 0.53 -8.89
C LYS A 64 -17.25 0.98 -8.43
N PRO A 65 -18.35 0.38 -8.94
CA PRO A 65 -19.66 0.57 -8.34
C PRO A 65 -19.62 0.16 -6.87
N LEU A 66 -20.39 0.87 -6.05
CA LEU A 66 -20.29 0.79 -4.59
C LEU A 66 -20.79 -0.58 -4.08
N GLU A 67 -19.88 -1.54 -3.98
CA GLU A 67 -20.14 -2.87 -3.43
C GLU A 67 -19.93 -2.88 -1.92
N TRP A 68 -21.04 -2.71 -1.19
CA TRP A 68 -21.02 -2.72 0.27
C TRP A 68 -20.45 -4.02 0.84
N SER A 69 -19.38 -3.89 1.62
CA SER A 69 -18.85 -4.96 2.45
C SER A 69 -18.16 -4.38 3.68
N MET A 70 -18.08 -5.15 4.78
CA MET A 70 -17.31 -4.73 5.96
C MET A 70 -15.84 -4.46 5.62
N HIS A 71 -15.28 -5.19 4.66
CA HIS A 71 -13.92 -4.97 4.19
C HIS A 71 -13.77 -3.62 3.47
N TYR A 72 -14.73 -3.28 2.61
CA TYR A 72 -14.78 -1.96 1.97
C TYR A 72 -14.85 -0.85 3.02
N LEU A 73 -15.77 -0.94 3.99
CA LEU A 73 -15.93 0.08 5.03
C LEU A 73 -14.65 0.26 5.86
N VAL A 74 -14.01 -0.83 6.26
CA VAL A 74 -12.74 -0.77 7.02
C VAL A 74 -11.65 -0.10 6.20
N ASN A 75 -11.50 -0.44 4.91
CA ASN A 75 -10.50 0.20 4.05
C ASN A 75 -10.79 1.70 3.86
N GLN A 76 -12.05 2.07 3.65
CA GLN A 76 -12.42 3.49 3.54
C GLN A 76 -12.13 4.27 4.83
N MET A 77 -12.42 3.68 5.98
CA MET A 77 -12.07 4.30 7.27
C MET A 77 -10.56 4.47 7.44
N ILE A 78 -9.76 3.47 7.07
CA ILE A 78 -8.30 3.56 7.16
C ILE A 78 -7.77 4.62 6.18
N SER A 79 -8.25 4.66 4.93
CA SER A 79 -7.91 5.69 3.95
C SER A 79 -8.29 7.09 4.47
N LEU A 80 -9.48 7.23 5.06
CA LEU A 80 -9.93 8.48 5.65
C LEU A 80 -8.99 8.95 6.76
N PHE A 81 -8.60 8.06 7.68
CA PHE A 81 -7.63 8.41 8.73
C PHE A 81 -6.28 8.83 8.14
N ALA A 82 -5.79 8.11 7.13
CA ALA A 82 -4.55 8.49 6.45
C ALA A 82 -4.66 9.87 5.79
N ASN A 83 -5.78 10.18 5.13
CA ASN A 83 -6.05 11.48 4.52
C ASN A 83 -6.07 12.60 5.55
N VAL A 84 -6.83 12.43 6.63
CA VAL A 84 -6.96 13.44 7.70
C VAL A 84 -5.62 13.70 8.38
N PHE A 85 -4.88 12.65 8.72
CA PHE A 85 -3.64 12.79 9.48
C PHE A 85 -2.46 13.29 8.65
N ASN A 86 -2.45 13.01 7.35
CA ASN A 86 -1.35 13.41 6.47
C ASN A 86 -1.70 14.58 5.54
N GLY A 87 -2.93 15.11 5.59
CA GLY A 87 -3.36 16.21 4.74
C GLY A 87 -3.39 15.87 3.24
N ILE A 88 -3.64 14.61 2.90
CA ILE A 88 -3.68 14.10 1.51
C ILE A 88 -5.08 13.64 1.13
N PHE A 89 -5.26 13.31 -0.15
CA PHE A 89 -6.51 12.74 -0.65
C PHE A 89 -6.23 11.51 -1.52
N ILE A 90 -6.39 10.33 -0.92
CA ILE A 90 -6.34 9.04 -1.61
C ILE A 90 -7.56 8.19 -1.25
N THR A 91 -8.01 7.37 -2.18
CA THR A 91 -9.19 6.50 -2.06
C THR A 91 -8.85 5.14 -1.46
N ASP A 92 -7.64 4.62 -1.66
CA ASP A 92 -7.29 3.25 -1.25
C ASP A 92 -5.85 3.12 -0.68
N MET A 93 -5.58 3.75 0.47
CA MET A 93 -4.27 3.66 1.14
C MET A 93 -3.76 2.21 1.35
N PRO A 94 -4.59 1.25 1.79
CA PRO A 94 -4.15 -0.13 2.03
C PRO A 94 -3.93 -0.97 0.75
N THR A 95 -3.97 -0.37 -0.44
CA THR A 95 -3.74 -1.10 -1.69
C THR A 95 -2.35 -1.75 -1.73
N CYS A 96 -2.18 -2.92 -2.36
CA CYS A 96 -0.86 -3.50 -2.51
C CYS A 96 -0.05 -2.83 -3.64
N TYR A 97 -0.70 -2.39 -4.72
CA TYR A 97 -0.01 -1.81 -5.87
C TYR A 97 0.44 -0.39 -5.59
N LYS A 98 1.73 -0.26 -5.28
CA LYS A 98 2.43 1.02 -5.09
C LYS A 98 3.66 1.01 -5.99
N LEU A 99 3.62 1.77 -7.08
CA LEU A 99 4.72 1.94 -8.02
C LEU A 99 5.45 3.25 -7.72
N MET A 100 6.76 3.18 -7.52
CA MET A 100 7.60 4.35 -7.27
C MET A 100 9.08 4.08 -7.61
N PRO A 101 9.92 5.13 -7.73
CA PRO A 101 11.36 4.97 -7.81
C PRO A 101 11.91 4.19 -6.62
N THR A 102 12.84 3.28 -6.90
CA THR A 102 13.52 2.48 -5.88
C THR A 102 14.25 3.37 -4.89
N THR A 103 14.99 4.36 -5.39
CA THR A 103 15.72 5.35 -4.58
C THR A 103 14.80 6.15 -3.68
N LEU A 104 13.58 6.46 -4.15
CA LEU A 104 12.57 7.13 -3.32
C LEU A 104 12.15 6.23 -2.18
N LEU A 105 11.76 4.97 -2.45
CA LEU A 105 11.32 4.05 -1.41
C LEU A 105 12.43 3.77 -0.36
N GLU A 106 13.68 3.67 -0.81
CA GLU A 106 14.86 3.55 0.06
C GLU A 106 15.02 4.77 0.98
N SER A 107 14.87 5.98 0.42
CA SER A 107 15.01 7.23 1.19
C SER A 107 14.00 7.39 2.32
N LEU A 108 12.88 6.64 2.28
CA LEU A 108 11.87 6.67 3.34
C LEU A 108 12.33 5.97 4.63
N ASN A 109 13.43 5.22 4.65
CA ASN A 109 13.96 4.55 5.86
C ASN A 109 12.88 3.78 6.64
N LEU A 110 12.18 2.84 5.98
CA LEU A 110 11.01 2.15 6.52
C LEU A 110 11.34 1.26 7.74
N GLN A 111 10.48 1.27 8.76
CA GLN A 111 10.69 0.55 10.04
C GLN A 111 9.55 -0.43 10.39
N SER A 112 8.37 -0.28 9.79
CA SER A 112 7.21 -1.10 10.11
C SER A 112 7.37 -2.51 9.57
N ASN A 113 7.47 -3.50 10.46
CA ASN A 113 7.59 -4.90 10.05
C ASN A 113 6.25 -5.55 9.64
N GLY A 114 5.11 -4.99 10.04
CA GLY A 114 3.77 -5.56 9.84
C GLY A 114 2.96 -4.93 8.70
N PHE A 115 1.62 -4.99 8.81
CA PHE A 115 0.69 -4.35 7.87
C PHE A 115 0.71 -2.81 7.91
N GLY A 116 1.35 -2.24 8.94
CA GLY A 116 1.55 -0.80 9.06
C GLY A 116 2.46 -0.17 8.00
N ILE A 117 3.19 -1.00 7.24
CA ILE A 117 4.13 -0.53 6.20
C ILE A 117 3.45 0.34 5.14
N ASP A 118 2.23 0.00 4.74
CA ASP A 118 1.47 0.76 3.73
C ASP A 118 1.12 2.17 4.22
N ALA A 119 0.80 2.28 5.50
CA ALA A 119 0.52 3.55 6.16
C ALA A 119 1.80 4.37 6.35
N GLU A 120 2.90 3.74 6.77
CA GLU A 120 4.19 4.40 6.93
C GLU A 120 4.71 4.98 5.61
N ILE A 121 4.67 4.21 4.52
CA ILE A 121 5.04 4.68 3.18
C ILE A 121 4.22 5.93 2.83
N THR A 122 2.90 5.84 2.95
CA THR A 122 1.99 6.94 2.60
C THR A 122 2.24 8.19 3.45
N ALA A 123 2.43 8.03 4.76
CA ALA A 123 2.70 9.14 5.67
C ALA A 123 4.04 9.83 5.35
N LYS A 124 5.09 9.06 5.07
CA LYS A 124 6.41 9.61 4.73
C LYS A 124 6.44 10.27 3.35
N LEU A 125 5.71 9.74 2.37
CA LEU A 125 5.52 10.39 1.07
C LEU A 125 4.80 11.75 1.23
N ALA A 126 3.71 11.77 1.98
CA ALA A 126 2.96 13.00 2.27
C ALA A 126 3.83 14.05 2.98
N ARG A 127 4.61 13.62 3.98
CA ARG A 127 5.53 14.49 4.71
C ARG A 127 6.60 15.12 3.81
N ASN A 128 7.04 14.40 2.79
CA ASN A 128 8.00 14.89 1.80
C ASN A 128 7.33 15.67 0.65
N ASN A 129 6.03 16.00 0.77
CA ASN A 129 5.22 16.68 -0.25
C ASN A 129 5.20 15.96 -1.61
N ILE A 130 5.33 14.62 -1.60
CA ILE A 130 5.31 13.82 -2.82
C ILE A 130 3.86 13.46 -3.14
N SER A 131 3.40 13.91 -4.31
CA SER A 131 2.05 13.63 -4.78
C SER A 131 1.90 12.16 -5.18
N ILE A 132 0.74 11.57 -4.83
CA ILE A 132 0.37 10.21 -5.17
C ILE A 132 -0.75 10.26 -6.21
N LYS A 133 -0.54 9.66 -7.37
CA LYS A 133 -1.58 9.49 -8.39
C LYS A 133 -2.27 8.14 -8.23
N GLU A 134 -3.58 8.11 -8.17
CA GLU A 134 -4.34 6.85 -8.16
C GLU A 134 -4.81 6.45 -9.56
N ILE A 135 -4.69 5.16 -9.87
CA ILE A 135 -5.16 4.53 -11.11
C ILE A 135 -6.11 3.39 -10.73
N PRO A 136 -7.29 3.28 -11.38
CA PRO A 136 -8.22 2.21 -11.11
C PRO A 136 -7.60 0.86 -11.48
N ILE A 137 -7.78 -0.13 -10.62
CA ILE A 137 -7.26 -1.50 -10.82
C ILE A 137 -8.36 -2.54 -10.58
N LYS A 138 -8.18 -3.71 -11.20
CA LYS A 138 -9.05 -4.85 -11.02
C LYS A 138 -8.68 -5.58 -9.74
N TYR A 139 -9.72 -5.97 -8.99
CA TYR A 139 -9.57 -6.72 -7.75
C TYR A 139 -10.67 -7.76 -7.64
N SER A 140 -10.27 -9.03 -7.55
CA SER A 140 -11.15 -10.18 -7.37
C SER A 140 -10.86 -10.83 -6.03
N LYS A 141 -11.71 -10.56 -5.04
CA LYS A 141 -11.55 -11.13 -3.71
C LYS A 141 -11.63 -12.65 -3.78
N ARG A 142 -10.68 -13.36 -3.15
CA ARG A 142 -10.77 -14.82 -3.07
C ARG A 142 -12.05 -15.24 -2.35
N GLY A 143 -12.71 -16.27 -2.86
CA GLY A 143 -13.96 -16.79 -2.30
C GLY A 143 -13.85 -17.10 -0.80
N LYS A 144 -14.94 -16.87 -0.05
CA LYS A 144 -15.07 -17.02 1.43
C LYS A 144 -14.61 -18.36 2.02
N GLN A 145 -14.19 -19.34 1.21
CA GLN A 145 -13.70 -20.64 1.67
C GLN A 145 -12.26 -20.62 2.21
N SER A 146 -11.47 -19.57 1.98
CA SER A 146 -10.04 -19.50 2.41
C SER A 146 -9.74 -18.68 3.67
N GLY A 147 -10.64 -18.68 4.67
CA GLY A 147 -10.26 -18.42 6.08
C GLY A 147 -9.73 -17.04 6.49
N LYS A 148 -9.58 -16.04 5.60
CA LYS A 148 -9.23 -14.66 6.00
C LYS A 148 -10.42 -13.98 6.71
N LYS A 149 -10.60 -14.28 8.00
CA LYS A 149 -11.37 -13.41 8.92
C LYS A 149 -10.47 -12.24 9.28
N LEU A 150 -10.55 -11.14 8.54
CA LEU A 150 -9.97 -9.86 9.01
C LEU A 150 -10.56 -9.60 10.40
N ARG A 151 -9.73 -9.60 11.43
CA ARG A 151 -10.18 -9.39 12.81
C ARG A 151 -10.24 -7.88 13.03
N LEU A 152 -11.18 -7.39 13.84
CA LEU A 152 -11.23 -5.98 14.27
C LEU A 152 -9.88 -5.48 14.82
N ARG A 153 -9.09 -6.39 15.40
CA ARG A 153 -7.72 -6.14 15.86
C ARG A 153 -6.78 -5.68 14.74
N ASP A 154 -6.89 -6.22 13.54
CA ASP A 154 -6.04 -5.86 12.40
C ASP A 154 -6.33 -4.41 11.95
N GLY A 155 -7.60 -4.01 11.98
CA GLY A 155 -8.03 -2.63 11.73
C GLY A 155 -7.53 -1.65 12.80
N LEU A 156 -7.55 -2.06 14.08
CA LEU A 156 -7.00 -1.27 15.18
C LEU A 156 -5.47 -1.11 15.08
N VAL A 157 -4.75 -2.16 14.66
CA VAL A 157 -3.30 -2.10 14.42
C VAL A 157 -2.98 -1.14 13.27
N ALA A 158 -3.75 -1.20 12.17
CA ALA A 158 -3.58 -0.26 11.06
C ALA A 158 -3.84 1.18 11.50
N ALA A 159 -4.94 1.44 12.22
CA ALA A 159 -5.28 2.77 12.73
C ALA A 159 -4.23 3.30 13.72
N TRP A 160 -3.76 2.48 14.65
CA TRP A 160 -2.68 2.84 15.57
C TRP A 160 -1.38 3.14 14.84
N THR A 161 -1.06 2.39 13.78
CA THR A 161 0.17 2.63 13.01
C THR A 161 0.10 3.95 12.25
N CYS A 162 -1.04 4.25 11.62
CA CYS A 162 -1.28 5.57 11.02
C CYS A 162 -1.07 6.68 12.06
N PHE A 163 -1.67 6.54 13.24
CA PHE A 163 -1.53 7.53 14.32
C PHE A 163 -0.08 7.68 14.80
N ARG A 164 0.62 6.58 15.06
CA ARG A 164 2.00 6.58 15.57
C ARG A 164 2.96 7.33 14.63
N TYR A 165 2.97 7.01 13.34
CA TYR A 165 3.91 7.65 12.40
C TYR A 165 3.45 9.04 11.95
N SER A 166 2.18 9.38 12.11
CA SER A 166 1.71 10.75 11.83
C SER A 166 2.03 11.72 12.99
N PHE A 167 2.00 11.25 14.25
CA PHE A 167 2.09 12.14 15.42
C PHE A 167 3.20 11.86 16.42
N ILE A 168 3.63 10.62 16.59
CA ILE A 168 4.59 10.23 17.65
C ILE A 168 6.01 10.18 17.08
N GLU A 169 6.19 9.54 15.93
CA GLU A 169 7.48 9.44 15.25
C GLU A 169 7.53 10.45 14.10
N LYS A 170 7.81 11.71 14.47
CA LYS A 170 8.12 12.79 13.52
C LYS A 170 9.54 12.62 12.98
#